data_AF-A0A821SZZ5-F1
#
_entry.id   AF-A0A821SZZ5-F1
#
_cell.length_a   1.000
_cell.length_b   1.000
_cell.length_c   1.000
_cell.angle_alpha   90.00
_cell.angle_beta   90.00
_cell.angle_gamma   90.00
#
_symmetry.space_group_name_H-M   'P 1'
#
loop_
_entity.id
_entity.type
_entity.pdbx_description
1 polymer ?
#
loop_
_entity_poly.entity_id
_entity_poly.type
_entity_poly.pdbx_seq_one_letter_code
_entity_poly.pdbx_strand_id
1 'polypeptide(L)'
;MKKRAREETTPIPKIYTQEIVKARISHPGIPIGLFFPTFENIDASLHRSRSKNYPSLPKSLVDLSLPDLVGIRLSMIILAVFFFGTGLIFGFIFNWQLTMILYSFICIFILILYFEARLITLSTSLQRETLEQASVLSMESMNNIRTVHQLNKQGSLAAKYESLTNQCLKIARRYCVIHSAVWSINFSFPWFVASALYESALILVDHGVLQPKDLIWLYAYISFALASTNFAYMLIYELGQSTSAVASFLDLFDLIPKIDNNSTDGMEIVCES
;
A
#
# COMPACT_ATOMS: atom_id res chain seq x y z
N MET A 1 -20.13 15.85 21.65
CA MET A 1 -20.28 16.42 20.29
C MET A 1 -19.72 17.84 20.14
N LYS A 2 -20.04 18.79 21.04
CA LYS A 2 -19.51 20.19 20.98
C LYS A 2 -17.98 20.35 21.10
N LYS A 3 -17.25 19.38 21.68
CA LYS A 3 -15.77 19.36 21.72
C LYS A 3 -15.17 18.92 20.37
N ARG A 4 -15.71 17.82 19.82
CA ARG A 4 -15.35 17.22 18.53
C ARG A 4 -15.53 18.18 17.34
N ALA A 5 -16.63 18.93 17.33
CA ALA A 5 -16.89 19.98 16.32
C ALA A 5 -15.99 21.23 16.47
N ARG A 6 -15.42 21.43 17.66
CA ARG A 6 -14.50 22.54 17.95
C ARG A 6 -13.06 22.22 17.52
N GLU A 7 -12.71 20.93 17.51
CA GLU A 7 -11.44 20.39 16.96
C GLU A 7 -11.44 20.39 15.42
N GLU A 8 -12.61 20.20 14.77
CA GLU A 8 -12.73 20.27 13.30
C GLU A 8 -12.67 21.68 12.72
N THR A 9 -12.90 22.72 13.54
CA THR A 9 -12.95 24.12 13.09
C THR A 9 -11.70 24.92 13.43
N THR A 10 -10.73 24.32 14.14
CA THR A 10 -9.47 24.99 14.44
C THR A 10 -8.57 25.02 13.21
N PRO A 11 -8.15 26.21 12.73
CA PRO A 11 -7.23 26.31 11.62
C PRO A 11 -5.91 25.63 12.00
N ILE A 12 -5.35 24.91 11.01
CA ILE A 12 -4.14 24.09 11.08
C ILE A 12 -3.03 24.68 11.99
N PRO A 13 -2.69 26.00 11.94
CA PRO A 13 -1.65 26.58 12.80
C PRO A 13 -1.88 26.44 14.31
N LYS A 14 -3.15 26.48 14.77
CA LYS A 14 -3.50 26.41 16.20
C LYS A 14 -3.38 25.00 16.78
N ILE A 15 -3.48 23.98 15.93
CA ILE A 15 -3.33 22.57 16.33
C ILE A 15 -1.84 22.29 16.57
N TYR A 16 -0.97 22.79 15.70
CA TYR A 16 0.49 22.72 15.86
C TYR A 16 0.99 23.37 17.16
N THR A 17 0.47 24.55 17.51
CA THR A 17 0.89 25.23 18.74
C THR A 17 0.48 24.47 20.00
N GLN A 18 -0.66 23.77 19.99
CA GLN A 18 -1.12 22.97 21.14
C GLN A 18 -0.32 21.68 21.31
N GLU A 19 0.08 21.03 20.22
CA GLU A 19 0.93 19.83 20.22
C GLU A 19 2.36 20.15 20.69
N ILE A 20 2.94 21.28 20.25
CA ILE A 20 4.25 21.78 20.72
C ILE A 20 4.24 22.01 22.24
N VAL A 21 3.16 22.58 22.77
CA VAL A 21 3.01 22.80 24.22
C VAL A 21 2.90 21.48 24.98
N LYS A 22 2.20 20.47 24.45
CA LYS A 22 2.12 19.14 25.06
C LYS A 22 3.45 18.38 25.02
N ALA A 23 4.15 18.40 23.91
CA ALA A 23 5.47 17.76 23.75
C ALA A 23 6.54 18.42 24.64
N ARG A 24 6.46 19.74 24.85
CA ARG A 24 7.31 20.49 25.80
C ARG A 24 7.10 20.06 27.26
N ILE A 25 5.89 19.60 27.60
CA ILE A 25 5.56 19.13 28.95
C ILE A 25 6.05 17.69 29.18
N SER A 26 6.13 16.85 28.14
CA SER A 26 6.54 15.44 28.29
C SER A 26 8.06 15.21 28.22
N HIS A 27 8.82 16.03 27.48
CA HIS A 27 10.28 15.89 27.34
C HIS A 27 11.00 17.25 27.44
N PRO A 28 11.45 17.66 28.65
CA PRO A 28 11.94 19.03 28.91
C PRO A 28 13.39 19.30 28.45
N GLY A 29 13.87 18.67 27.37
CA GLY A 29 15.27 18.81 26.94
C GLY A 29 15.62 18.45 25.50
N ILE A 30 14.64 18.16 24.63
CA ILE A 30 14.90 17.80 23.22
C ILE A 30 14.47 18.98 22.33
N PRO A 31 15.35 19.56 21.48
CA PRO A 31 14.99 20.64 20.57
C PRO A 31 13.96 20.16 19.54
N ILE A 32 12.90 20.94 19.40
CA ILE A 32 11.64 20.63 18.68
C ILE A 32 11.87 20.31 17.18
N GLY A 33 12.95 20.82 16.59
CA GLY A 33 13.28 20.63 15.17
C GLY A 33 13.67 19.21 14.76
N LEU A 34 13.91 18.29 15.70
CA LEU A 34 14.26 16.90 15.37
C LEU A 34 13.03 16.02 15.06
N PHE A 35 11.83 16.40 15.52
CA PHE A 35 10.67 15.52 15.41
C PHE A 35 9.98 15.63 14.04
N PHE A 36 9.94 16.82 13.43
CA PHE A 36 9.38 17.05 12.08
C PHE A 36 10.00 18.30 11.40
N PRO A 37 11.25 18.25 10.90
CA PRO A 37 11.92 19.40 10.29
C PRO A 37 11.29 19.86 8.96
N THR A 38 10.55 18.99 8.26
CA THR A 38 10.08 19.24 6.89
C THR A 38 8.68 19.88 6.83
N PHE A 39 7.86 19.73 7.89
CA PHE A 39 6.47 20.20 7.87
C PHE A 39 6.33 21.71 8.13
N GLU A 40 7.29 22.32 8.82
CA GLU A 40 7.30 23.77 9.08
C GLU A 40 7.60 24.60 7.82
N ASN A 41 8.23 23.98 6.82
CA ASN A 41 8.70 24.65 5.60
C ASN A 41 7.65 24.66 4.47
N ILE A 42 6.47 24.06 4.68
CA ILE A 42 5.43 23.97 3.66
C ILE A 42 4.59 25.24 3.68
N ASP A 43 4.82 26.10 2.69
CA ASP A 43 4.14 27.38 2.52
C ASP A 43 2.60 27.23 2.43
N ALA A 44 1.85 28.16 3.03
CA ALA A 44 0.39 28.19 2.95
C ALA A 44 -0.12 28.36 1.50
N SER A 45 0.73 28.81 0.57
CA SER A 45 0.44 28.90 -0.86
C SER A 45 0.26 27.54 -1.54
N LEU A 46 0.83 26.46 -0.99
CA LEU A 46 0.70 25.08 -1.52
C LEU A 46 -0.74 24.56 -1.40
N HIS A 47 -1.50 25.06 -0.42
CA HIS A 47 -2.90 24.69 -0.20
C HIS A 47 -3.86 25.16 -1.31
N ARG A 48 -3.49 26.20 -2.09
CA ARG A 48 -4.46 26.90 -2.94
C ARG A 48 -4.55 26.38 -4.38
N SER A 49 -3.55 25.64 -4.86
CA SER A 49 -3.48 25.21 -6.27
C SER A 49 -3.05 23.75 -6.48
N ARG A 50 -2.31 23.14 -5.56
CA ARG A 50 -1.75 21.78 -5.74
C ARG A 50 -2.36 20.68 -4.86
N SER A 51 -3.29 20.99 -3.95
CA SER A 51 -3.91 20.01 -3.04
C SER A 51 -4.75 18.92 -3.71
N LYS A 52 -5.10 19.06 -5.00
CA LYS A 52 -5.82 18.04 -5.76
C LYS A 52 -4.94 16.84 -6.16
N ASN A 53 -3.62 17.02 -6.27
CA ASN A 53 -2.70 15.99 -6.77
C ASN A 53 -1.94 15.25 -5.67
N TYR A 54 -2.04 15.71 -4.41
CA TYR A 54 -1.42 15.06 -3.26
C TYR A 54 -2.51 14.47 -2.37
N PRO A 55 -2.31 13.25 -1.81
CA PRO A 55 -3.27 12.69 -0.86
C PRO A 55 -3.46 13.65 0.31
N SER A 56 -4.71 13.82 0.77
CA SER A 56 -5.02 14.63 1.94
C SER A 56 -4.15 14.17 3.12
N LEU A 57 -3.46 15.10 3.80
CA LEU A 57 -2.69 14.77 5.00
C LEU A 57 -3.58 13.96 5.96
N PRO A 58 -3.06 12.86 6.53
CA PRO A 58 -3.84 12.03 7.42
C PRO A 58 -4.39 12.85 8.59
N LYS A 59 -5.65 12.61 8.92
CA LYS A 59 -6.42 13.45 9.85
C LYS A 59 -6.05 13.23 11.33
N SER A 60 -5.12 12.32 11.64
CA SER A 60 -4.79 11.92 13.02
C SER A 60 -3.28 11.70 13.23
N LEU A 61 -2.77 12.04 14.42
CA LEU A 61 -1.38 11.79 14.84
C LEU A 61 -1.01 10.29 14.83
N VAL A 62 -2.02 9.42 14.94
CA VAL A 62 -1.88 7.95 14.92
C VAL A 62 -1.53 7.44 13.52
N ASP A 63 -1.88 8.17 12.47
CA ASP A 63 -1.43 7.88 11.10
C ASP A 63 -0.04 8.49 10.80
N LEU A 64 0.46 9.35 11.69
CA LEU A 64 1.78 9.99 11.59
C LEU A 64 2.86 9.25 12.39
N SER A 65 2.51 8.17 13.11
CA SER A 65 3.50 7.21 13.62
C SER A 65 4.04 6.37 12.45
N LEU A 66 4.82 7.04 11.59
CA LEU A 66 5.65 6.47 10.54
C LEU A 66 6.43 5.21 11.00
N PRO A 67 6.93 5.09 12.25
CA PRO A 67 7.64 3.89 12.68
C PRO A 67 6.77 2.63 12.70
N ASP A 68 5.49 2.72 13.04
CA ASP A 68 4.63 1.54 13.21
C ASP A 68 4.18 1.01 11.85
N LEU A 69 3.76 1.90 10.94
CA LEU A 69 3.34 1.50 9.59
C LEU A 69 4.53 1.00 8.75
N VAL A 70 5.69 1.65 8.86
CA VAL A 70 6.92 1.19 8.19
C VAL A 70 7.45 -0.08 8.85
N GLY A 71 7.37 -0.18 10.18
CA GLY A 71 7.84 -1.33 10.95
C GLY A 71 7.07 -2.61 10.62
N ILE A 72 5.74 -2.54 10.56
CA ILE A 72 4.90 -3.69 10.18
C ILE A 72 5.23 -4.14 8.75
N ARG A 73 5.34 -3.20 7.81
CA ARG A 73 5.66 -3.51 6.40
C ARG A 73 7.04 -4.13 6.23
N LEU A 74 8.04 -3.54 6.88
CA LEU A 74 9.41 -4.05 6.85
C LEU A 74 9.48 -5.45 7.48
N SER A 75 8.76 -5.67 8.59
CA SER A 75 8.70 -6.98 9.24
C SER A 75 8.13 -8.06 8.32
N MET A 76 7.13 -7.73 7.49
CA MET A 76 6.56 -8.66 6.51
C MET A 76 7.55 -9.02 5.39
N ILE A 77 8.32 -8.04 4.90
CA ILE A 77 9.36 -8.28 3.89
C ILE A 77 10.44 -9.20 4.45
N ILE A 78 10.93 -8.89 5.66
CA ILE A 78 11.94 -9.70 6.35
C ILE A 78 11.42 -11.12 6.56
N LEU A 79 10.19 -11.25 7.06
CA LEU A 79 9.55 -12.55 7.30
C LEU A 79 9.43 -13.37 6.00
N ALA A 80 9.03 -12.75 4.89
CA ALA A 80 8.94 -13.42 3.61
C ALA A 80 10.31 -13.96 3.16
N VAL A 81 11.38 -13.15 3.26
CA VAL A 81 12.75 -13.59 2.93
C VAL A 81 13.17 -14.79 3.80
N PHE A 82 12.85 -14.77 5.10
CA PHE A 82 13.11 -15.91 5.99
C PHE A 82 12.35 -17.17 5.58
N PHE A 83 11.05 -17.07 5.23
CA PHE A 83 10.27 -18.22 4.77
C PHE A 83 10.82 -18.82 3.47
N PHE A 84 11.20 -17.99 2.50
CA PHE A 84 11.81 -18.46 1.26
C PHE A 84 13.19 -19.11 1.50
N GLY A 85 14.03 -18.48 2.32
CA GLY A 85 15.37 -19.00 2.63
C GLY A 85 15.32 -20.32 3.40
N THR A 86 14.51 -20.39 4.44
CA THR A 86 14.33 -21.63 5.22
C THR A 86 13.67 -22.74 4.41
N GLY A 87 12.72 -22.44 3.52
CA GLY A 87 12.12 -23.41 2.62
C GLY A 87 13.11 -24.04 1.63
N LEU A 88 14.04 -23.24 1.10
CA LEU A 88 15.12 -23.75 0.24
C LEU A 88 16.06 -24.67 1.01
N ILE A 89 16.53 -24.23 2.18
CA ILE A 89 17.44 -25.01 3.04
C ILE A 89 16.78 -26.34 3.44
N PHE A 90 15.52 -26.30 3.88
CA PHE A 90 14.79 -27.48 4.32
C PHE A 90 14.61 -28.51 3.19
N GLY A 91 14.31 -28.06 1.97
CA GLY A 91 14.19 -28.94 0.81
C GLY A 91 15.50 -29.66 0.49
N PHE A 92 16.60 -28.92 0.36
CA PHE A 92 17.91 -29.49 0.02
C PHE A 92 18.45 -30.45 1.09
N ILE A 93 18.15 -30.21 2.37
CA ILE A 93 18.53 -31.13 3.46
C ILE A 93 17.75 -32.45 3.36
N PHE A 94 16.47 -32.40 3.00
CA PHE A 94 15.62 -33.60 2.95
C PHE A 94 15.94 -34.47 1.74
N ASN A 95 15.76 -33.93 0.53
CA ASN A 95 16.01 -34.66 -0.70
C ASN A 95 16.15 -33.70 -1.88
N TRP A 96 17.30 -33.75 -2.54
CA TRP A 96 17.62 -32.85 -3.64
C TRP A 96 16.76 -33.11 -4.90
N GLN A 97 16.32 -34.35 -5.14
CA GLN A 97 15.53 -34.70 -6.33
C GLN A 97 14.11 -34.12 -6.24
N LEU A 98 13.44 -34.29 -5.08
CA LEU A 98 12.11 -33.72 -4.85
C LEU A 98 12.14 -32.19 -4.82
N THR A 99 13.22 -31.59 -4.31
CA THR A 99 13.39 -30.14 -4.24
C THR A 99 13.55 -29.52 -5.64
N MET A 100 14.26 -30.19 -6.55
CA MET A 100 14.39 -29.73 -7.93
C MET A 100 13.04 -29.72 -8.66
N ILE A 101 12.21 -30.75 -8.44
CA ILE A 101 10.85 -30.81 -8.99
C ILE A 101 10.03 -29.62 -8.48
N LEU A 102 10.02 -29.38 -7.16
CA LEU A 102 9.32 -28.25 -6.58
C LEU A 102 9.81 -26.91 -7.15
N TYR A 103 11.11 -26.73 -7.32
CA TYR A 103 11.68 -25.48 -7.84
C TYR A 103 11.23 -25.17 -9.27
N SER A 104 11.11 -26.20 -10.12
CA SER A 104 10.54 -26.05 -11.47
C SER A 104 9.10 -25.51 -11.42
N PHE A 105 8.28 -25.97 -10.47
CA PHE A 105 6.93 -25.47 -10.28
C PHE A 105 6.89 -24.05 -9.69
N ILE A 106 7.85 -23.71 -8.82
CA ILE A 106 7.99 -22.35 -8.27
C ILE A 106 8.24 -21.33 -9.39
N CYS A 107 9.08 -21.66 -10.38
CA CYS A 107 9.31 -20.78 -11.53
C CYS A 107 8.02 -20.48 -12.30
N ILE A 108 7.17 -21.50 -12.52
CA ILE A 108 5.86 -21.34 -13.16
C ILE A 108 4.93 -20.51 -12.26
N PHE A 109 4.95 -20.77 -10.96
CA PHE A 109 4.13 -20.06 -9.98
C PHE A 109 4.42 -18.56 -9.93
N ILE A 110 5.70 -18.16 -10.00
CA ILE A 110 6.12 -16.75 -10.07
C ILE A 110 5.52 -16.05 -11.31
N LEU A 111 5.44 -16.74 -12.45
CA LEU A 111 4.81 -16.19 -13.65
C LEU A 111 3.31 -15.95 -13.43
N ILE A 112 2.61 -16.90 -12.82
CA ILE A 112 1.17 -16.77 -12.50
C ILE A 112 0.96 -15.56 -11.57
N LEU A 113 1.77 -15.45 -10.51
CA LEU A 113 1.74 -14.32 -9.58
C LEU A 113 2.00 -12.97 -10.27
N TYR A 114 2.96 -12.94 -11.21
CA TYR A 114 3.26 -11.74 -11.98
C TYR A 114 2.08 -11.30 -12.84
N PHE A 115 1.44 -12.23 -13.55
CA PHE A 115 0.25 -11.94 -14.36
C PHE A 115 -0.91 -11.43 -13.51
N GLU A 116 -1.13 -12.03 -12.34
CA GLU A 116 -2.15 -11.57 -11.41
C GLU A 116 -1.86 -10.15 -10.92
N ALA A 117 -0.63 -9.89 -10.46
CA ALA A 117 -0.24 -8.55 -10.00
C ALA A 117 -0.45 -7.49 -11.08
N ARG A 118 -0.07 -7.79 -12.33
CA ARG A 118 -0.31 -6.91 -13.49
C ARG A 118 -1.79 -6.65 -13.73
N LEU A 119 -2.63 -7.66 -13.63
CA LEU A 119 -4.08 -7.54 -13.81
C LEU A 119 -4.70 -6.65 -12.71
N ILE A 120 -4.28 -6.84 -11.45
CA ILE A 120 -4.72 -6.00 -10.32
C ILE A 120 -4.33 -4.55 -10.55
N THR A 121 -3.07 -4.27 -10.91
CA THR A 121 -2.60 -2.90 -11.16
C THR A 121 -3.38 -2.24 -12.30
N LEU A 122 -3.56 -2.94 -13.43
CA LEU A 122 -4.29 -2.41 -14.58
C LEU A 122 -5.76 -2.11 -14.23
N SER A 123 -6.45 -3.06 -13.60
CA SER A 123 -7.86 -2.89 -13.22
C SER A 123 -8.05 -1.74 -12.23
N THR A 124 -7.13 -1.61 -11.26
CA THR A 124 -7.14 -0.53 -10.27
C THR A 124 -6.91 0.83 -10.93
N SER A 125 -5.97 0.91 -11.89
CA SER A 125 -5.69 2.17 -12.60
C SER A 125 -6.89 2.70 -13.40
N LEU A 126 -7.59 1.82 -14.14
CA LEU A 126 -8.76 2.18 -14.95
C LEU A 126 -9.96 2.59 -14.07
N GLN A 127 -10.16 1.87 -12.97
CA GLN A 127 -11.20 2.22 -12.00
C GLN A 127 -10.90 3.57 -11.34
N ARG A 128 -9.63 3.82 -11.00
CA ARG A 128 -9.19 5.08 -10.39
C ARG A 128 -9.40 6.27 -11.33
N GLU A 129 -9.05 6.15 -12.60
CA GLU A 129 -9.22 7.23 -13.59
C GLU A 129 -10.70 7.64 -13.74
N THR A 130 -11.60 6.67 -13.93
CA THR A 130 -13.04 6.95 -14.08
C THR A 130 -13.67 7.49 -12.80
N LEU A 131 -13.23 6.99 -11.64
CA LEU A 131 -13.69 7.47 -10.33
C LEU A 131 -13.18 8.89 -10.04
N GLU A 132 -11.96 9.22 -10.46
CA GLU A 132 -11.39 10.55 -10.33
C GLU A 132 -12.20 11.57 -11.13
N GLN A 133 -12.56 11.27 -12.38
CA GLN A 133 -13.42 12.14 -13.19
C GLN A 133 -14.78 12.39 -12.54
N ALA A 134 -15.41 11.35 -11.99
CA ALA A 134 -16.67 11.47 -11.25
C ALA A 134 -16.50 12.35 -10.00
N SER A 135 -15.39 12.19 -9.30
CA SER A 135 -15.05 12.98 -8.11
C SER A 135 -14.81 14.44 -8.44
N VAL A 136 -14.08 14.74 -9.53
CA VAL A 136 -13.85 16.09 -10.03
C VAL A 136 -15.16 16.78 -10.40
N LEU A 137 -16.06 16.09 -11.13
CA LEU A 137 -17.37 16.62 -11.48
C LEU A 137 -18.23 16.93 -10.24
N SER A 138 -18.19 16.06 -9.23
CA SER A 138 -18.87 16.29 -7.95
C SER A 138 -18.31 17.51 -7.24
N MET A 139 -16.98 17.62 -7.14
CA MET A 139 -16.31 18.75 -6.50
C MET A 139 -16.61 20.08 -7.22
N GLU A 140 -16.60 20.09 -8.55
CA GLU A 140 -16.93 21.28 -9.34
C GLU A 140 -18.39 21.72 -9.11
N SER A 141 -19.31 20.75 -9.08
CA SER A 141 -20.73 21.00 -8.84
C SER A 141 -20.98 21.53 -7.42
N MET A 142 -20.26 21.01 -6.42
CA MET A 142 -20.38 21.47 -5.02
C MET A 142 -19.78 22.87 -4.83
N ASN A 143 -18.62 23.14 -5.43
CA ASN A 143 -17.98 24.46 -5.36
C ASN A 143 -18.83 25.56 -6.03
N ASN A 144 -19.52 25.22 -7.12
CA ASN A 144 -20.33 26.15 -7.90
C ASN A 144 -21.84 25.95 -7.69
N ILE A 145 -22.27 25.52 -6.50
CA ILE A 145 -23.67 25.14 -6.23
C ILE A 145 -24.68 26.25 -6.55
N ARG A 146 -24.33 27.52 -6.28
CA ARG A 146 -25.19 28.67 -6.60
C ARG A 146 -25.38 28.82 -8.11
N THR A 147 -24.31 28.68 -8.89
CA THR A 147 -24.35 28.75 -10.36
C THR A 147 -25.15 27.59 -10.95
N VAL A 148 -24.95 26.36 -10.43
CA VAL A 148 -25.71 25.18 -10.88
C VAL A 148 -27.21 25.35 -10.62
N HIS A 149 -27.57 25.91 -9.47
CA HIS A 149 -28.96 26.20 -9.12
C HIS A 149 -29.55 27.30 -10.00
N GLN A 150 -28.81 28.41 -10.20
CA GLN A 150 -29.23 29.52 -11.07
C GLN A 150 -29.45 29.09 -12.54
N LEU A 151 -28.61 28.19 -13.05
CA LEU A 151 -28.72 27.66 -14.41
C LEU A 151 -29.72 26.49 -14.53
N ASN A 152 -30.31 26.04 -13.42
CA ASN A 152 -31.20 24.87 -13.35
C ASN A 152 -30.62 23.62 -14.04
N LYS A 153 -29.30 23.39 -13.88
CA LYS A 153 -28.55 22.29 -14.55
C LYS A 153 -28.34 21.05 -13.66
N GLN A 154 -28.99 20.98 -12.51
CA GLN A 154 -28.84 19.88 -11.54
C GLN A 154 -29.06 18.50 -12.18
N GLY A 155 -30.14 18.33 -12.95
CA GLY A 155 -30.44 17.06 -13.63
C GLY A 155 -29.39 16.67 -14.68
N SER A 156 -28.84 17.63 -15.43
CA SER A 156 -27.81 17.37 -16.45
C SER A 156 -26.49 16.92 -15.82
N LEU A 157 -26.09 17.52 -14.68
CA LEU A 157 -24.89 17.13 -13.95
C LEU A 157 -25.07 15.78 -13.26
N ALA A 158 -26.25 15.51 -12.69
CA ALA A 158 -26.58 14.21 -12.11
C ALA A 158 -26.50 13.09 -13.15
N ALA A 159 -27.10 13.28 -14.34
CA ALA A 159 -27.02 12.31 -15.43
C ALA A 159 -25.57 12.08 -15.90
N LYS A 160 -24.75 13.14 -15.95
CA LYS A 160 -23.32 13.02 -16.29
C LYS A 160 -22.56 12.23 -15.22
N TYR A 161 -22.79 12.51 -13.93
CA TYR A 161 -22.20 11.75 -12.83
C TYR A 161 -22.59 10.27 -12.87
N GLU A 162 -23.88 9.99 -13.07
CA GLU A 162 -24.39 8.62 -13.21
C GLU A 162 -23.75 7.89 -14.40
N SER A 163 -23.50 8.59 -15.51
CA SER A 163 -22.82 7.99 -16.67
C SER A 163 -21.37 7.58 -16.33
N LEU A 164 -20.65 8.37 -15.53
CA LEU A 164 -19.26 8.10 -15.13
C LEU A 164 -19.19 6.96 -14.12
N THR A 165 -20.09 6.93 -13.13
CA THR A 165 -20.15 5.85 -12.14
C THR A 165 -20.58 4.53 -12.78
N ASN A 166 -21.52 4.55 -13.72
CA ASN A 166 -21.89 3.37 -14.49
C ASN A 166 -20.74 2.83 -15.36
N GLN A 167 -19.89 3.72 -15.90
CA GLN A 167 -18.67 3.29 -16.62
C GLN A 167 -17.68 2.62 -15.67
N CYS A 168 -17.41 3.21 -14.51
CA CYS A 168 -16.57 2.61 -13.47
C CYS A 168 -17.10 1.23 -13.05
N LEU A 169 -18.42 1.09 -12.83
CA LEU A 169 -19.06 -0.17 -12.47
C LEU A 169 -18.92 -1.23 -13.57
N LYS A 170 -19.08 -0.86 -14.85
CA LYS A 170 -18.87 -1.78 -15.98
C LYS A 170 -17.43 -2.30 -16.03
N ILE A 171 -16.44 -1.43 -15.80
CA ILE A 171 -15.03 -1.80 -15.73
C ILE A 171 -14.81 -2.75 -14.56
N ALA A 172 -15.24 -2.35 -13.35
CA ALA A 172 -15.08 -3.15 -12.13
C ALA A 172 -15.72 -4.53 -12.27
N ARG A 173 -16.94 -4.64 -12.83
CA ARG A 173 -17.62 -5.93 -13.02
C ARG A 173 -16.86 -6.84 -13.99
N ARG A 174 -16.35 -6.31 -15.11
CA ARG A 174 -15.57 -7.09 -16.09
C ARG A 174 -14.28 -7.63 -15.45
N TYR A 175 -13.53 -6.76 -14.78
CA TYR A 175 -12.28 -7.16 -14.14
C TYR A 175 -12.51 -8.05 -12.92
N CYS A 176 -13.62 -7.94 -12.19
CA CYS A 176 -13.96 -8.83 -11.09
C CYS A 176 -14.10 -10.29 -11.54
N VAL A 177 -14.77 -10.54 -12.68
CA VAL A 177 -14.90 -11.89 -13.24
C VAL A 177 -13.54 -12.44 -13.68
N ILE A 178 -12.73 -11.62 -14.34
CA ILE A 178 -11.38 -12.05 -14.79
C ILE A 178 -10.48 -12.30 -13.58
N HIS A 179 -10.49 -11.41 -12.60
CA HIS A 179 -9.66 -11.50 -11.40
C HIS A 179 -10.04 -12.71 -10.54
N SER A 180 -11.34 -12.98 -10.34
CA SER A 180 -11.77 -14.18 -9.62
C SER A 180 -11.37 -15.48 -10.32
N ALA A 181 -11.40 -15.53 -11.66
CA ALA A 181 -10.90 -16.68 -12.42
C ALA A 181 -9.38 -16.88 -12.22
N VAL A 182 -8.59 -15.80 -12.33
CA VAL A 182 -7.13 -15.84 -12.11
C VAL A 182 -6.80 -16.24 -10.67
N TRP A 183 -7.49 -15.66 -9.68
CA TRP A 183 -7.33 -16.00 -8.27
C TRP A 183 -7.63 -17.48 -8.01
N SER A 184 -8.66 -18.03 -8.65
CA SER A 184 -9.02 -19.45 -8.50
C SER A 184 -7.91 -20.37 -9.04
N ILE A 185 -7.31 -20.02 -10.18
CA ILE A 185 -6.16 -20.74 -10.74
C ILE A 185 -4.97 -20.64 -9.78
N ASN A 186 -4.68 -19.44 -9.28
CA ASN A 186 -3.52 -19.21 -8.44
C ASN A 186 -3.64 -19.91 -7.08
N PHE A 187 -4.82 -19.89 -6.48
CA PHE A 187 -5.10 -20.58 -5.23
C PHE A 187 -5.04 -22.11 -5.38
N SER A 188 -5.49 -22.65 -6.52
CA SER A 188 -5.50 -24.10 -6.76
C SER A 188 -4.12 -24.66 -7.11
N PHE A 189 -3.27 -23.89 -7.78
CA PHE A 189 -1.98 -24.36 -8.30
C PHE A 189 -1.05 -24.99 -7.22
N PRO A 190 -0.83 -24.40 -6.04
CA PRO A 190 0.00 -25.00 -4.99
C PRO A 190 -0.52 -26.37 -4.51
N TRP A 191 -1.84 -26.58 -4.50
CA TRP A 191 -2.42 -27.87 -4.13
C TRP A 191 -2.16 -28.95 -5.17
N PHE A 192 -2.18 -28.60 -6.47
CA PHE A 192 -1.78 -29.53 -7.53
C PHE A 192 -0.30 -29.90 -7.43
N VAL A 193 0.57 -28.93 -7.13
CA VAL A 193 2.00 -29.18 -6.91
C VAL A 193 2.24 -30.08 -5.70
N ALA A 194 1.51 -29.85 -4.61
CA ALA A 194 1.56 -30.71 -3.42
C ALA A 194 1.16 -32.16 -3.74
N SER A 195 0.10 -32.37 -4.53
CA SER A 195 -0.31 -33.69 -4.98
C SER A 195 0.75 -34.36 -5.86
N ALA A 196 1.32 -33.64 -6.82
CA ALA A 196 2.36 -34.15 -7.70
C ALA A 196 3.64 -34.54 -6.93
N LEU A 197 4.01 -33.74 -5.92
CA LEU A 197 5.14 -34.06 -5.05
C LEU A 197 4.89 -35.32 -4.24
N TYR A 198 3.68 -35.49 -3.70
CA TYR A 198 3.32 -36.69 -2.96
C TYR A 198 3.40 -37.95 -3.85
N GLU A 199 2.86 -37.88 -5.06
CA GLU A 199 2.94 -38.99 -6.03
C GLU A 199 4.39 -39.30 -6.43
N SER A 200 5.19 -38.28 -6.72
CA SER A 200 6.61 -38.45 -7.06
C SER A 200 7.41 -39.08 -5.92
N ALA A 201 7.04 -38.80 -4.67
CA ALA A 201 7.67 -39.40 -3.51
C ALA A 201 7.29 -40.86 -3.31
N LEU A 202 6.04 -41.24 -3.59
CA LEU A 202 5.62 -42.65 -3.56
C LEU A 202 6.43 -43.48 -4.56
N ILE A 203 6.61 -42.97 -5.79
CA ILE A 203 7.45 -43.62 -6.82
C ILE A 203 8.90 -43.77 -6.31
N LEU A 204 9.43 -42.77 -5.61
CA LEU A 204 10.78 -42.80 -5.04
C LEU A 204 10.94 -43.80 -3.90
N VAL A 205 9.86 -44.08 -3.17
CA VAL A 205 9.78 -45.11 -2.13
C VAL A 205 9.73 -46.50 -2.77
N ASP A 206 8.97 -46.67 -3.85
CA ASP A 206 8.92 -47.93 -4.61
C ASP A 206 10.29 -48.30 -5.21
N HIS A 207 11.06 -47.30 -5.64
CA HIS A 207 12.45 -47.49 -6.10
C HIS A 207 13.46 -47.71 -4.95
N GLY A 208 13.02 -47.68 -3.68
CA GLY A 208 13.87 -47.89 -2.51
C GLY A 208 14.85 -46.75 -2.20
N VAL A 209 14.66 -45.58 -2.83
CA VAL A 209 15.51 -44.39 -2.59
C VAL A 209 15.09 -43.67 -1.32
N LEU A 210 13.79 -43.67 -0.99
CA LEU A 210 13.24 -43.15 0.27
C LEU A 210 12.70 -44.26 1.16
N GLN A 211 12.83 -44.11 2.47
CA GLN A 211 12.16 -44.97 3.42
C GLN A 211 10.74 -44.45 3.72
N PRO A 212 9.77 -45.32 4.07
CA PRO A 212 8.42 -44.89 4.43
C PRO A 212 8.36 -43.85 5.56
N LYS A 213 9.34 -43.87 6.48
CA LYS A 213 9.47 -42.88 7.57
C LYS A 213 9.76 -41.47 7.06
N ASP A 214 10.38 -41.34 5.89
CA ASP A 214 10.77 -40.06 5.30
C ASP A 214 9.55 -39.32 4.72
N LEU A 215 8.43 -40.02 4.48
CA LEU A 215 7.17 -39.39 4.07
C LEU A 215 6.63 -38.41 5.13
N ILE A 216 6.87 -38.64 6.42
CA ILE A 216 6.41 -37.72 7.48
C ILE A 216 7.13 -36.38 7.36
N TRP A 217 8.43 -36.41 7.09
CA TRP A 217 9.23 -35.21 6.84
C TRP A 217 8.86 -34.51 5.53
N LEU A 218 8.55 -35.29 4.49
CA LEU A 218 8.00 -34.74 3.25
C LEU A 218 6.66 -34.03 3.46
N TYR A 219 5.76 -34.62 4.25
CA TYR A 219 4.48 -33.99 4.57
C TYR A 219 4.67 -32.67 5.33
N ALA A 220 5.60 -32.63 6.29
CA ALA A 220 5.98 -31.41 6.98
C ALA A 220 6.55 -30.36 6.01
N TYR A 221 7.38 -30.79 5.05
CA TYR A 221 7.94 -29.93 4.01
C TYR A 221 6.86 -29.31 3.11
N ILE A 222 5.96 -30.13 2.58
CA ILE A 222 4.86 -29.67 1.71
C ILE A 222 3.95 -28.70 2.47
N SER A 223 3.64 -28.98 3.74
CA SER A 223 2.86 -28.10 4.61
C SER A 223 3.55 -26.75 4.82
N PHE A 224 4.87 -26.76 5.02
CA PHE A 224 5.67 -25.55 5.13
C PHE A 224 5.69 -24.74 3.83
N ALA A 225 5.85 -25.41 2.68
CA ALA A 225 5.85 -24.77 1.35
C ALA A 225 4.48 -24.11 1.02
N LEU A 226 3.38 -24.75 1.42
CA LEU A 226 2.04 -24.17 1.33
C LEU A 226 1.90 -22.93 2.23
N ALA A 227 2.44 -22.98 3.46
CA ALA A 227 2.44 -21.83 4.36
C ALA A 227 3.27 -20.66 3.82
N SER A 228 4.46 -20.90 3.27
CA SER A 228 5.29 -19.84 2.67
C SER A 228 4.62 -19.14 1.48
N THR A 229 3.80 -19.89 0.73
CA THR A 229 3.04 -19.34 -0.40
C THR A 229 2.02 -18.29 0.06
N ASN A 230 1.35 -18.51 1.20
CA ASN A 230 0.43 -17.52 1.78
C ASN A 230 1.14 -16.22 2.17
N PHE A 231 2.35 -16.31 2.72
CA PHE A 231 3.16 -15.13 3.04
C PHE A 231 3.65 -14.40 1.78
N ALA A 232 3.91 -15.13 0.68
CA ALA A 232 4.26 -14.53 -0.60
C ALA A 232 3.11 -13.69 -1.19
N TYR A 233 1.87 -14.15 -1.09
CA TYR A 233 0.69 -13.37 -1.49
C TYR A 233 0.56 -12.07 -0.70
N MET A 234 0.74 -12.17 0.62
CA MET A 234 0.71 -11.01 1.51
C MET A 234 1.78 -9.98 1.14
N LEU A 235 2.99 -10.44 0.81
CA LEU A 235 4.09 -9.60 0.37
C LEU A 235 3.75 -8.81 -0.90
N ILE A 236 3.14 -9.45 -1.91
CA ILE A 236 2.79 -8.78 -3.18
C ILE A 236 1.78 -7.64 -2.93
N TYR A 237 0.79 -7.87 -2.09
CA TYR A 237 -0.21 -6.86 -1.74
C TYR A 237 0.41 -5.66 -0.99
N GLU A 238 1.35 -5.93 -0.09
CA GLU A 238 1.98 -4.89 0.71
C GLU A 238 3.04 -4.10 -0.07
N LEU A 239 3.84 -4.77 -0.93
CA LEU A 239 4.81 -4.11 -1.80
C LEU A 239 4.13 -3.15 -2.81
N GLY A 240 2.92 -3.50 -3.27
CA GLY A 240 2.14 -2.63 -4.16
C GLY A 240 1.74 -1.31 -3.49
N GLN A 241 1.48 -1.31 -2.18
CA GLN A 241 1.10 -0.11 -1.44
C GLN A 241 2.30 0.64 -0.86
N SER A 242 3.35 -0.07 -0.42
CA SER A 242 4.48 0.54 0.25
C SER A 242 5.32 1.40 -0.70
N THR A 243 5.50 0.97 -1.95
CA THR A 243 6.25 1.72 -2.96
C THR A 243 5.61 3.07 -3.27
N SER A 244 4.27 3.13 -3.38
CA SER A 244 3.54 4.38 -3.58
C SER A 244 3.68 5.33 -2.37
N ALA A 245 3.65 4.79 -1.15
CA ALA A 245 3.77 5.59 0.07
C ALA A 245 5.18 6.15 0.25
N VAL A 246 6.22 5.33 0.00
CA VAL A 246 7.62 5.76 0.06
C VAL A 246 7.93 6.78 -1.02
N ALA A 247 7.42 6.60 -2.25
CA ALA A 247 7.60 7.59 -3.32
C ALA A 247 6.99 8.96 -2.94
N SER A 248 5.75 8.97 -2.42
CA SER A 248 5.12 10.21 -1.96
C SER A 248 5.86 10.86 -0.79
N PHE A 249 6.51 10.06 0.05
CA PHE A 249 7.28 10.54 1.19
C PHE A 249 8.67 11.07 0.80
N LEU A 250 9.35 10.42 -0.14
CA LEU A 250 10.59 10.91 -0.72
C LEU A 250 10.35 12.19 -1.52
N ASP A 251 9.27 12.23 -2.32
CA ASP A 251 8.85 13.44 -3.03
C ASP A 251 8.56 14.61 -2.06
N LEU A 252 8.08 14.31 -0.85
CA LEU A 252 7.85 15.31 0.20
C LEU A 252 9.17 15.78 0.83
N PHE A 253 10.15 14.88 1.00
CA PHE A 253 11.45 15.23 1.54
C PHE A 253 12.32 16.02 0.56
N ASP A 254 12.28 15.66 -0.72
CA ASP A 254 13.02 16.34 -1.79
C ASP A 254 12.36 17.66 -2.22
N LEU A 255 11.21 17.99 -1.62
CA LEU A 255 10.52 19.24 -1.88
C LEU A 255 11.24 20.40 -1.21
N ILE A 256 12.09 21.11 -1.97
CA ILE A 256 12.59 22.42 -1.58
C ILE A 256 11.49 23.47 -1.84
N PRO A 257 10.90 24.09 -0.81
CA PRO A 257 9.87 25.11 -1.00
C PRO A 257 10.47 26.36 -1.67
N LYS A 258 9.67 27.05 -2.49
CA LYS A 258 10.10 28.28 -3.19
C LYS A 258 10.43 29.43 -2.22
N ILE A 259 9.87 29.42 -1.02
CA ILE A 259 10.20 30.32 0.08
C ILE A 259 10.67 29.41 1.21
N ASP A 260 11.97 29.39 1.44
CA ASP A 260 12.59 28.61 2.51
C ASP A 260 12.65 29.46 3.78
N ASN A 261 11.79 29.14 4.75
CA ASN A 261 11.75 29.83 6.05
C ASN A 261 12.99 29.55 6.91
N ASN A 262 13.76 28.50 6.59
CA ASN A 262 14.98 28.13 7.30
C ASN A 262 16.25 28.60 6.59
N SER A 263 16.10 29.26 5.43
CA SER A 263 17.23 29.88 4.76
C SER A 263 17.71 31.09 5.56
N THR A 264 18.96 31.05 6.00
CA THR A 264 19.64 32.17 6.68
C THR A 264 20.07 33.28 5.71
N ASP A 265 19.66 33.22 4.44
CA ASP A 265 20.13 34.11 3.37
C ASP A 265 19.29 35.41 3.23
N GLY A 266 18.63 35.81 4.32
CA GLY A 266 17.84 37.04 4.43
C GLY A 266 18.62 38.17 5.10
N MET A 267 18.40 39.42 4.66
CA MET A 267 18.96 40.59 5.37
C MET A 267 18.32 40.71 6.76
N GLU A 268 19.15 40.63 7.80
CA GLU A 268 18.76 41.02 9.16
C GLU A 268 18.35 42.50 9.14
N ILE A 269 17.06 42.76 9.36
CA ILE A 269 16.58 44.13 9.54
C ILE A 269 16.98 44.54 10.95
N VAL A 270 18.17 45.13 11.08
CA VAL A 270 18.61 45.77 12.31
C VAL A 270 17.71 46.99 12.52
N CYS A 271 16.72 46.86 13.40
CA CYS A 271 15.99 48.01 13.91
C CYS A 271 16.93 48.80 14.83
N GLU A 272 17.51 49.87 14.30
CA GLU A 272 18.21 50.87 15.11
C GLU A 272 17.20 51.54 16.06
N SER A 273 17.43 51.38 17.37
CA SER A 273 16.62 51.89 18.47
C SER A 273 16.97 53.32 18.86
#